data_AF-B8HZQ2-F1
#
_entry.id   AF-B8HZQ2-F1
#
_cell.length_a   1.000
_cell.length_b   1.000
_cell.length_c   1.000
_cell.angle_alpha   90.00
_cell.angle_beta   90.00
_cell.angle_gamma   90.00
#
_symmetry.space_group_name_H-M   'P 1'
#
loop_
_entity.id
_entity.type
_entity.pdbx_description
1 polymer ?
#
loop_
_entity_poly.entity_id
_entity_poly.type
_entity_poly.pdbx_seq_one_letter_code
_entity_poly.pdbx_strand_id
1 'polypeptide(L)'
;MNAPLRFCLDLNIWCAALLAERKGRQGTAAQTLVQIVRFGTCPLGPVQLVISWGMLNRLRLVLERDLGVIPESADLLIETIAGYAHLGPAGISPQLILGGTGVLALRDQEDAHVVEVAIAGQANLLITANFKDFLSKDTNVVVPEQHAIHNAPGHRFHIVHPYLALDWLRSDTIPPLTTHAQI
;
A
#
# COMPACT_ATOMS: atom_id res chain seq x y z
N MET A 1 -13.11 -18.79 -9.73
CA MET A 1 -12.03 -17.79 -9.79
C MET A 1 -11.76 -17.33 -8.36
N ASN A 2 -10.51 -17.38 -7.89
CA ASN A 2 -10.17 -16.88 -6.56
C ASN A 2 -10.43 -15.37 -6.51
N ALA A 3 -10.93 -14.88 -5.37
CA ALA A 3 -11.07 -13.45 -5.16
C ALA A 3 -9.69 -12.76 -5.26
N PRO A 4 -9.60 -11.56 -5.87
CA PRO A 4 -8.33 -10.87 -6.03
C PRO A 4 -7.76 -10.46 -4.68
N LEU A 5 -6.44 -10.61 -4.54
CA LEU A 5 -5.69 -10.08 -3.40
C LEU A 5 -5.65 -8.56 -3.50
N ARG A 6 -6.11 -7.88 -2.44
CA ARG A 6 -6.19 -6.43 -2.39
C ARG A 6 -4.95 -5.87 -1.69
N PHE A 7 -4.10 -5.18 -2.44
CA PHE A 7 -2.87 -4.58 -1.93
C PHE A 7 -3.05 -3.09 -1.74
N CYS A 8 -2.80 -2.60 -0.52
CA CYS A 8 -2.60 -1.19 -0.26
C CYS A 8 -1.08 -0.94 -0.17
N LEU A 9 -0.53 -0.32 -1.20
CA LEU A 9 0.89 0.07 -1.19
C LEU A 9 1.02 1.48 -0.62
N ASP A 10 1.79 1.62 0.46
CA ASP A 10 2.10 2.91 1.04
C ASP A 10 2.91 3.81 0.07
N LEU A 11 2.85 5.11 0.26
CA LEU A 11 3.51 6.13 -0.56
C LEU A 11 5.03 5.94 -0.60
N ASN A 12 5.62 5.49 0.52
CA ASN A 12 7.05 5.21 0.58
C ASN A 12 7.49 4.11 -0.40
N ILE A 13 6.60 3.18 -0.78
CA ILE A 13 6.88 2.12 -1.74
C ILE A 13 6.98 2.70 -3.15
N TRP A 14 6.03 3.57 -3.52
CA TRP A 14 6.05 4.27 -4.80
C TRP A 14 7.30 5.16 -4.94
N CYS A 15 7.60 5.95 -3.90
CA CYS A 15 8.80 6.79 -3.87
C CYS A 15 10.09 5.95 -3.93
N ALA A 16 10.18 4.86 -3.17
CA ALA A 16 11.33 3.98 -3.18
C ALA A 16 11.57 3.33 -4.55
N ALA A 17 10.50 2.93 -5.25
CA ALA A 17 10.60 2.35 -6.59
C ALA A 17 11.16 3.36 -7.61
N LEU A 18 10.67 4.60 -7.60
CA LEU A 18 11.15 5.68 -8.47
C LEU A 18 12.59 6.08 -8.17
N LEU A 19 12.94 6.19 -6.87
CA LEU A 19 14.30 6.50 -6.44
C LEU A 19 15.29 5.39 -6.81
N ALA A 20 14.87 4.13 -6.75
CA ALA A 20 15.69 3.00 -7.19
C ALA A 20 15.96 3.09 -8.70
N GLU A 21 14.93 3.37 -9.51
CA GLU A 21 15.06 3.53 -10.96
C GLU A 21 16.00 4.68 -11.34
N ARG A 22 15.84 5.86 -10.71
CA ARG A 22 16.73 7.01 -10.90
C ARG A 22 18.19 6.72 -10.55
N LYS A 23 18.43 5.83 -9.58
CA LYS A 23 19.77 5.39 -9.17
C LYS A 23 20.31 4.24 -10.03
N GLY A 24 19.60 3.85 -11.10
CA GLY A 24 19.97 2.71 -11.95
C GLY A 24 19.89 1.36 -11.24
N ARG A 25 19.22 1.28 -10.07
CA ARG A 25 19.03 0.04 -9.33
C ARG A 25 17.86 -0.73 -9.94
N GLN A 26 17.98 -2.05 -9.92
CA GLN A 26 16.99 -2.97 -10.47
C GLN A 26 16.67 -4.05 -9.45
N GLY A 27 15.45 -4.60 -9.53
CA GLY A 27 15.02 -5.72 -8.70
C GLY A 27 14.86 -5.41 -7.21
N THR A 28 14.67 -4.13 -6.84
CA THR A 28 14.35 -3.78 -5.45
C THR A 28 12.95 -4.25 -5.07
N ALA A 29 12.71 -4.47 -3.78
CA ALA A 29 11.40 -4.95 -3.33
C ALA A 29 10.25 -4.02 -3.71
N ALA A 30 10.46 -2.70 -3.58
CA ALA A 30 9.50 -1.70 -3.99
C ALA A 30 9.18 -1.75 -5.49
N GLN A 31 10.20 -1.87 -6.35
CA GLN A 31 10.00 -2.00 -7.80
C GLN A 31 9.19 -3.27 -8.13
N THR A 32 9.51 -4.41 -7.52
CA THR A 32 8.77 -5.67 -7.77
C THR A 32 7.31 -5.56 -7.33
N LEU A 33 7.02 -4.97 -6.16
CA LEU A 33 5.65 -4.78 -5.69
C LEU A 33 4.84 -3.85 -6.61
N VAL A 34 5.46 -2.76 -7.09
CA VAL A 34 4.85 -1.87 -8.08
C VAL A 34 4.57 -2.60 -9.40
N GLN A 35 5.49 -3.45 -9.88
CA GLN A 35 5.25 -4.26 -11.07
C GLN A 35 4.09 -5.24 -10.88
N ILE A 36 4.01 -5.91 -9.72
CA ILE A 36 2.89 -6.81 -9.39
C ILE A 36 1.54 -6.07 -9.48
N VAL A 37 1.46 -4.88 -8.89
CA VAL A 37 0.27 -4.03 -8.98
C VAL A 37 -0.02 -3.60 -10.41
N ARG A 38 1.00 -3.18 -11.17
CA ARG A 38 0.87 -2.77 -12.57
C ARG A 38 0.34 -3.90 -13.46
N PHE A 39 0.79 -5.14 -13.25
CA PHE A 39 0.32 -6.30 -14.00
C PHE A 39 -1.00 -6.86 -13.48
N GLY A 40 -1.44 -6.44 -12.29
CA GLY A 40 -2.68 -6.91 -11.66
C GLY A 40 -2.64 -8.40 -11.29
N THR A 41 -1.45 -8.98 -11.10
CA THR A 41 -1.28 -10.40 -10.80
C THR A 41 0.02 -10.69 -10.07
N CYS A 42 -0.01 -11.72 -9.23
CA CYS A 42 1.14 -12.29 -8.54
C CYS A 42 1.03 -13.84 -8.58
N PRO A 43 2.05 -14.57 -8.10
CA PRO A 43 2.00 -16.05 -8.06
C PRO A 43 0.77 -16.64 -7.35
N LEU A 44 0.24 -15.95 -6.34
CA LEU A 44 -0.97 -16.33 -5.59
C LEU A 44 -2.30 -16.03 -6.31
N GLY A 45 -2.27 -15.29 -7.42
CA GLY A 45 -3.43 -14.94 -8.22
C GLY A 45 -3.58 -13.45 -8.52
N PRO A 46 -4.77 -13.01 -8.95
CA PRO A 46 -5.02 -11.63 -9.34
C PRO A 46 -4.81 -10.65 -8.18
N VAL A 47 -4.24 -9.49 -8.48
CA VAL A 47 -3.95 -8.41 -7.50
C VAL A 47 -4.72 -7.16 -7.86
N GLN A 48 -5.48 -6.64 -6.91
CA GLN A 48 -6.19 -5.37 -7.00
C GLN A 48 -5.46 -4.32 -6.15
N LEU A 49 -5.16 -3.16 -6.74
CA LEU A 49 -4.67 -2.01 -5.97
C LEU A 49 -5.80 -1.37 -5.17
N VAL A 50 -5.54 -1.09 -3.90
CA VAL A 50 -6.34 -0.27 -3.00
C VAL A 50 -5.56 1.01 -2.71
N ILE A 51 -6.11 2.15 -3.12
CA ILE A 51 -5.51 3.48 -2.95
C ILE A 51 -6.61 4.54 -2.88
N SER A 52 -6.31 5.71 -2.33
CA SER A 52 -7.23 6.86 -2.32
C SER A 52 -6.72 8.05 -3.12
N TRP A 53 -7.62 8.95 -3.49
CA TRP A 53 -7.26 10.25 -4.05
C TRP A 53 -6.41 11.08 -3.08
N GLY A 54 -6.63 10.95 -1.77
CA GLY A 54 -5.79 11.59 -0.75
C GLY A 54 -4.33 11.11 -0.82
N MET A 55 -4.12 9.80 -0.92
CA MET A 55 -2.79 9.20 -1.11
C MET A 55 -2.14 9.68 -2.42
N LEU A 56 -2.89 9.66 -3.53
CA LEU A 56 -2.40 10.11 -4.84
C LEU A 56 -2.00 11.59 -4.85
N ASN A 57 -2.84 12.47 -4.32
CA ASN A 57 -2.53 13.90 -4.21
C ASN A 57 -1.29 14.15 -3.36
N ARG A 58 -1.08 13.34 -2.33
CA ARG A 58 0.11 13.42 -1.49
C ARG A 58 1.35 12.92 -2.21
N LEU A 59 1.25 11.82 -2.94
CA LEU A 59 2.33 11.35 -3.79
C LEU A 59 2.75 12.42 -4.80
N ARG A 60 1.78 13.09 -5.45
CA ARG A 60 2.04 14.23 -6.34
C ARG A 60 2.90 15.31 -5.68
N LEU A 61 2.54 15.72 -4.46
CA LEU A 61 3.28 16.73 -3.71
C LEU A 61 4.71 16.27 -3.38
N VAL A 62 4.91 15.02 -2.98
CA VAL A 62 6.25 14.46 -2.71
C VAL A 62 7.08 14.39 -4.00
N LEU A 63 6.47 13.98 -5.11
CA LEU A 63 7.12 13.94 -6.42
C LEU A 63 7.64 15.32 -6.84
N GLU A 64 6.80 16.34 -6.73
CA GLU A 64 7.17 17.72 -7.12
C GLU A 64 8.18 18.34 -6.15
N ARG A 65 7.89 18.30 -4.84
CA ARG A 65 8.66 19.06 -3.84
C ARG A 65 9.96 18.39 -3.44
N ASP A 66 9.92 17.08 -3.22
CA ASP A 66 11.05 16.35 -2.63
C ASP A 66 11.87 15.61 -3.69
N LEU A 67 11.23 15.21 -4.79
CA LEU A 67 11.87 14.49 -5.90
C LEU A 67 12.08 15.36 -7.14
N GLY A 68 11.65 16.63 -7.14
CA GLY A 68 11.87 17.56 -8.26
C GLY A 68 11.31 17.05 -9.61
N VAL A 69 10.26 16.24 -9.57
CA VAL A 69 9.51 15.81 -10.76
C VAL A 69 8.71 17.00 -11.27
N ILE A 70 8.73 17.25 -12.58
CA ILE A 70 7.92 18.32 -13.16
C ILE A 70 6.42 17.99 -13.04
N PRO A 71 5.54 18.99 -12.87
CA PRO A 71 4.11 18.76 -12.61
C PRO A 71 3.43 17.82 -13.61
N GLU A 72 3.73 17.96 -14.90
CA GLU A 72 3.12 17.16 -15.96
C GLU A 72 3.48 15.68 -15.86
N SER A 73 4.73 15.39 -15.44
CA SER A 73 5.18 14.01 -15.21
C SER A 73 4.60 13.43 -13.92
N ALA A 74 4.41 14.26 -12.90
CA ALA A 74 3.75 13.85 -11.67
C ALA A 74 2.27 13.51 -11.94
N ASP A 75 1.56 14.37 -12.68
CA ASP A 75 0.16 14.16 -13.08
C ASP A 75 -0.01 12.87 -13.88
N LEU A 76 0.83 12.65 -14.89
CA LEU A 76 0.79 11.42 -15.69
C LEU A 76 1.00 10.17 -14.82
N LEU A 77 1.92 10.23 -13.85
CA LEU A 77 2.16 9.11 -12.94
C LEU A 77 0.95 8.87 -12.02
N ILE A 78 0.34 9.93 -11.48
CA ILE A 78 -0.86 9.83 -10.65
C ILE A 78 -2.03 9.22 -11.42
N GLU A 79 -2.28 9.69 -12.64
CA GLU A 79 -3.30 9.11 -13.53
C GLU A 79 -3.02 7.64 -13.84
N THR A 80 -1.75 7.29 -14.04
CA THR A 80 -1.33 5.91 -14.30
C THR A 80 -1.61 5.01 -13.09
N ILE A 81 -1.28 5.46 -11.87
CA ILE A 81 -1.54 4.69 -10.64
C ILE A 81 -3.05 4.58 -10.38
N ALA A 82 -3.81 5.66 -10.60
CA ALA A 82 -5.27 5.63 -10.54
C ALA A 82 -5.85 4.61 -11.54
N GLY A 83 -5.27 4.54 -12.74
CA GLY A 83 -5.59 3.54 -13.75
C GLY A 83 -5.36 2.10 -13.28
N TYR A 84 -4.27 1.82 -12.56
CA TYR A 84 -4.02 0.48 -11.99
C TYR A 84 -5.09 0.05 -10.99
N ALA A 85 -5.63 0.99 -10.21
CA ALA A 85 -6.75 0.71 -9.32
C ALA A 85 -8.05 0.50 -10.13
N HIS A 86 -8.42 1.48 -10.95
CA HIS A 86 -9.69 1.50 -11.68
C HIS A 86 -9.84 0.34 -12.69
N LEU A 87 -8.75 -0.02 -13.38
CA LEU A 87 -8.70 -1.09 -14.39
C LEU A 87 -8.17 -2.41 -13.83
N GLY A 88 -7.95 -2.50 -12.51
CA GLY A 88 -7.49 -3.71 -11.85
C GLY A 88 -8.53 -4.85 -11.90
N PRO A 89 -8.16 -6.07 -11.48
CA PRO A 89 -9.01 -7.26 -11.59
C PRO A 89 -10.40 -7.17 -10.92
N ALA A 90 -10.55 -6.32 -9.89
CA ALA A 90 -11.85 -6.06 -9.25
C ALA A 90 -12.48 -4.73 -9.68
N GLY A 91 -11.82 -3.94 -10.53
CA GLY A 91 -12.36 -2.67 -11.03
C GLY A 91 -12.61 -1.61 -9.95
N ILE A 92 -11.76 -1.56 -8.91
CA ILE A 92 -11.97 -0.65 -7.78
C ILE A 92 -11.29 0.70 -8.05
N SER A 93 -12.08 1.74 -8.30
CA SER A 93 -11.58 3.11 -8.43
C SER A 93 -10.87 3.59 -7.14
N PRO A 94 -9.91 4.54 -7.26
CA PRO A 94 -9.35 5.20 -6.08
C PRO A 94 -10.44 5.76 -5.19
N GLN A 95 -10.29 5.51 -3.89
CA GLN A 95 -11.30 5.84 -2.90
C GLN A 95 -11.27 7.32 -2.54
N LEU A 96 -12.43 7.84 -2.17
CA LEU A 96 -12.58 9.14 -1.51
C LEU A 96 -13.02 8.89 -0.07
N ILE A 97 -12.11 9.12 0.87
CA ILE A 97 -12.41 8.97 2.30
C ILE A 97 -12.88 10.32 2.83
N LEU A 98 -14.18 10.43 3.12
CA LEU A 98 -14.84 11.62 3.65
C LEU A 98 -14.96 11.49 5.17
N GLY A 99 -13.91 11.87 5.91
CA GLY A 99 -13.93 11.65 7.36
C GLY A 99 -12.61 11.82 8.09
N GLY A 100 -11.89 12.92 7.86
CA GLY A 100 -10.84 13.44 8.74
C GLY A 100 -11.08 14.94 8.85
N THR A 101 -11.70 15.38 9.94
CA THR A 101 -12.07 16.77 10.30
C THR A 101 -11.95 17.83 9.18
N GLY A 102 -12.79 17.71 8.15
CA GLY A 102 -13.02 18.63 7.03
C GLY A 102 -12.05 19.81 6.82
N VAL A 103 -11.40 19.84 5.66
CA VAL A 103 -10.77 21.04 5.08
C VAL A 103 -9.57 21.59 5.88
N LEU A 104 -8.34 21.39 5.34
CA LEU A 104 -7.00 21.73 5.89
C LEU A 104 -6.54 20.84 7.08
N ALA A 105 -5.30 20.39 7.23
CA ALA A 105 -4.02 20.76 6.61
C ALA A 105 -3.13 19.52 6.39
N LEU A 106 -2.31 19.55 5.34
CA LEU A 106 -1.28 18.57 4.95
C LEU A 106 -0.09 18.47 5.94
N ARG A 107 -0.32 18.56 7.25
CA ARG A 107 0.75 18.42 8.25
C ARG A 107 0.27 17.64 9.46
N ASP A 108 0.88 16.47 9.64
CA ASP A 108 0.97 15.66 10.86
C ASP A 108 -0.17 14.68 11.23
N GLN A 109 -1.09 14.32 10.31
CA GLN A 109 -2.04 13.18 10.47
C GLN A 109 -1.99 12.19 9.30
N GLU A 110 -0.80 11.95 8.76
CA GLU A 110 -0.61 11.44 7.39
C GLU A 110 -0.75 9.92 7.26
N ASP A 111 -0.28 9.17 8.26
CA ASP A 111 -0.20 7.70 8.20
C ASP A 111 -1.52 7.03 8.63
N ALA A 112 -2.32 7.69 9.47
CA ALA A 112 -3.63 7.21 9.88
C ALA A 112 -4.59 7.03 8.68
N HIS A 113 -4.47 7.89 7.67
CA HIS A 113 -5.34 7.85 6.51
C HIS A 113 -5.10 6.62 5.63
N VAL A 114 -3.87 6.10 5.59
CA VAL A 114 -3.55 4.91 4.78
C VAL A 114 -4.18 3.66 5.41
N VAL A 115 -4.26 3.58 6.75
CA VAL A 115 -4.99 2.51 7.44
C VAL A 115 -6.49 2.57 7.14
N GLU A 116 -7.10 3.76 7.14
CA GLU A 116 -8.51 3.94 6.77
C GLU A 116 -8.80 3.46 5.34
N VAL A 117 -7.90 3.76 4.40
CA VAL A 117 -7.98 3.29 3.01
C VAL A 117 -7.85 1.78 2.92
N ALA A 118 -6.93 1.18 3.68
CA ALA A 118 -6.79 -0.27 3.74
C ALA A 118 -8.07 -0.94 4.30
N ILE A 119 -8.71 -0.35 5.32
CA ILE A 119 -9.97 -0.83 5.88
C ILE A 119 -11.11 -0.69 4.86
N ALA A 120 -11.32 0.51 4.32
CA ALA A 120 -12.40 0.81 3.38
C ALA A 120 -12.27 -0.01 2.07
N GLY A 121 -11.04 -0.27 1.63
CA GLY A 121 -10.75 -1.13 0.48
C GLY A 121 -10.75 -2.62 0.77
N GLN A 122 -10.97 -3.04 2.02
CA GLN A 122 -10.86 -4.43 2.45
C GLN A 122 -9.52 -5.05 2.02
N ALA A 123 -8.43 -4.30 2.16
CA ALA A 123 -7.10 -4.72 1.77
C ALA A 123 -6.70 -6.02 2.49
N ASN A 124 -6.07 -6.96 1.80
CA ASN A 124 -5.48 -8.13 2.46
C ASN A 124 -4.11 -7.78 3.07
N LEU A 125 -3.37 -6.89 2.40
CA LEU A 125 -2.06 -6.42 2.84
C LEU A 125 -1.97 -4.89 2.71
N LEU A 126 -1.50 -4.24 3.78
CA LEU A 126 -0.90 -2.92 3.77
C LEU A 126 0.62 -3.09 3.78
N ILE A 127 1.30 -2.63 2.74
CA ILE A 127 2.73 -2.85 2.55
C ILE A 127 3.48 -1.53 2.70
N THR A 128 4.39 -1.46 3.67
CA THR A 128 5.08 -0.22 4.06
C THR A 128 6.48 -0.47 4.62
N ALA A 129 7.43 0.41 4.29
CA ALA A 129 8.75 0.41 4.92
C ALA A 129 8.77 1.20 6.26
N ASN A 130 7.75 2.02 6.51
CA ASN A 130 7.62 2.85 7.71
C ASN A 130 6.78 2.15 8.80
N PHE A 131 7.08 0.88 9.07
CA PHE A 131 6.23 -0.01 9.86
C PHE A 131 5.77 0.56 11.21
N LYS A 132 6.65 1.31 11.90
CA LYS A 132 6.38 1.89 13.22
C LYS A 132 5.20 2.88 13.21
N ASP A 133 5.00 3.56 12.09
CA ASP A 133 3.98 4.62 11.96
C ASP A 133 2.56 4.02 11.87
N PHE A 134 2.46 2.70 11.66
CA PHE A 134 1.21 1.96 11.53
C PHE A 134 0.85 1.12 12.76
N LEU A 135 1.62 1.24 13.85
CA LEU A 135 1.34 0.55 15.10
C LEU A 135 0.32 1.33 15.93
N SER A 136 -0.74 0.65 16.36
CA SER A 136 -1.76 1.19 17.24
C SER A 136 -2.24 0.12 18.22
N LYS A 137 -3.14 0.49 19.14
CA LYS A 137 -3.79 -0.45 20.09
C LYS A 137 -4.53 -1.60 19.39
N ASP A 138 -4.93 -1.39 18.13
CA ASP A 138 -5.70 -2.36 17.34
C ASP A 138 -4.79 -3.25 16.47
N THR A 139 -3.48 -3.06 16.57
CA THR A 139 -2.46 -3.80 15.82
C THR A 139 -1.76 -4.82 16.73
N ASN A 140 -1.78 -6.09 16.34
CA ASN A 140 -1.00 -7.15 17.00
C ASN A 140 0.29 -7.44 16.22
N VAL A 141 1.44 -7.15 16.82
CA VAL A 141 2.75 -7.42 16.21
C VAL A 141 3.04 -8.91 16.22
N VAL A 142 3.37 -9.47 15.06
CA VAL A 142 3.71 -10.89 14.88
C VAL A 142 5.23 -11.04 14.74
N VAL A 143 5.86 -10.20 13.91
CA VAL A 143 7.31 -10.09 13.78
C VAL A 143 7.70 -8.63 13.96
N PRO A 144 8.53 -8.28 14.96
CA PRO A 144 8.94 -6.90 15.19
C PRO A 144 9.47 -6.22 13.93
N GLU A 145 8.99 -5.00 13.68
CA GLU A 145 9.37 -4.15 12.54
C GLU A 145 9.08 -4.71 11.14
N GLN A 146 8.47 -5.90 11.03
CA GLN A 146 8.27 -6.58 9.75
C GLN A 146 6.84 -7.03 9.49
N HIS A 147 6.10 -7.43 10.52
CA HIS A 147 4.76 -7.98 10.35
C HIS A 147 3.88 -7.71 11.57
N ALA A 148 2.71 -7.16 11.31
CA ALA A 148 1.61 -7.11 12.27
C ALA A 148 0.28 -7.47 11.59
N ILE A 149 -0.71 -7.75 12.43
CA ILE A 149 -2.12 -7.91 12.03
C ILE A 149 -2.90 -6.74 12.60
N HIS A 150 -3.50 -5.94 11.73
CA HIS A 150 -4.41 -4.88 12.15
C HIS A 150 -5.84 -5.42 12.28
N ASN A 151 -6.51 -5.09 13.38
CA ASN A 151 -7.85 -5.58 13.71
C ASN A 151 -8.84 -4.41 13.69
N ALA A 152 -9.53 -4.23 12.57
CA ALA A 152 -10.63 -3.27 12.47
C ALA A 152 -12.00 -3.99 12.65
N PRO A 153 -13.06 -3.27 13.05
CA PRO A 153 -14.40 -3.83 13.07
C PRO A 153 -14.78 -4.40 11.68
N GLY A 154 -15.01 -5.70 11.60
CA GLY A 154 -15.44 -6.38 10.37
C GLY A 154 -14.36 -6.64 9.32
N HIS A 155 -13.09 -6.24 9.56
CA HIS A 155 -12.00 -6.52 8.63
C HIS A 155 -10.64 -6.64 9.34
N ARG A 156 -9.84 -7.62 8.95
CA ARG A 156 -8.49 -7.85 9.49
C ARG A 156 -7.53 -8.01 8.33
N PHE A 157 -6.33 -7.46 8.46
CA PHE A 157 -5.35 -7.49 7.39
C PHE A 157 -3.91 -7.42 7.92
N HIS A 158 -2.95 -7.76 7.05
CA HIS A 158 -1.54 -7.68 7.41
C HIS A 158 -0.98 -6.30 7.15
N ILE A 159 -0.22 -5.78 8.11
CA ILE A 159 0.73 -4.69 7.88
C ILE A 159 2.10 -5.38 7.75
N VAL A 160 2.77 -5.21 6.61
CA VAL A 160 3.96 -6.00 6.31
C VAL A 160 5.05 -5.18 5.62
N HIS A 161 6.29 -5.44 5.98
CA HIS A 161 7.46 -4.84 5.36
C HIS A 161 7.67 -5.39 3.93
N PRO A 162 8.09 -4.58 2.94
CA PRO A 162 8.20 -4.98 1.53
C PRO A 162 8.98 -6.27 1.26
N TYR A 163 10.10 -6.47 1.95
CA TYR A 163 10.91 -7.68 1.78
C TYR A 163 10.14 -8.94 2.21
N LEU A 164 9.52 -8.90 3.38
CA LEU A 164 8.74 -10.02 3.90
C LEU A 164 7.49 -10.28 3.05
N ALA A 165 6.83 -9.22 2.58
CA ALA A 165 5.72 -9.34 1.64
C ALA A 165 6.13 -10.09 0.37
N LEU A 166 7.28 -9.73 -0.23
CA LEU A 166 7.77 -10.46 -1.40
C LEU A 166 8.18 -11.90 -1.10
N ASP A 167 8.77 -12.17 0.06
CA ASP A 167 9.15 -13.53 0.42
C ASP A 167 7.91 -14.43 0.56
N TRP A 168 6.81 -13.90 1.09
CA TRP A 168 5.50 -14.59 1.09
C TRP A 168 4.97 -14.85 -0.32
N LEU A 169 5.02 -13.85 -1.20
CA LEU A 169 4.56 -14.01 -2.58
C LEU A 169 5.43 -14.97 -3.39
N ARG A 170 6.74 -15.04 -3.12
CA ARG A 170 7.67 -15.99 -3.75
C ARG A 170 7.50 -17.42 -3.24
N SER A 171 7.03 -17.56 -2.00
CA SER A 171 6.78 -18.84 -1.36
C SER A 171 5.33 -19.30 -1.55
N ASP A 172 4.56 -18.63 -2.40
CA ASP A 172 3.16 -18.89 -2.67
C ASP A 172 2.30 -19.03 -1.40
N THR A 173 2.62 -18.28 -0.34
CA THR A 173 1.97 -18.41 0.97
C THR A 173 1.91 -17.08 1.70
N ILE A 174 0.71 -16.61 2.01
CA ILE A 174 0.47 -15.53 2.99
C ILE A 174 0.05 -16.18 4.31
N PRO A 175 0.66 -15.84 5.47
CA PRO A 175 0.27 -16.38 6.75
C PRO A 175 -1.22 -16.15 7.05
N PRO A 176 -1.91 -17.06 7.74
CA PRO A 176 -3.28 -16.82 8.14
C PRO A 176 -3.38 -15.63 9.11
N LEU A 177 -4.54 -14.98 9.13
CA LEU A 177 -4.86 -13.90 10.08
C LEU A 177 -5.13 -14.42 11.51
N THR A 178 -4.56 -15.54 11.91
CA THR A 178 -4.71 -16.10 13.25
C THR A 178 -3.55 -15.69 14.13
N THR A 179 -3.86 -15.09 15.27
CA THR A 179 -2.91 -14.93 16.36
C THR A 179 -2.89 -16.24 17.13
N HIS A 180 -1.85 -17.05 17.00
CA HIS A 180 -1.60 -18.09 18.00
C HIS A 180 -1.20 -17.36 19.28
N ALA A 181 -2.18 -17.11 20.15
CA ALA A 181 -1.90 -16.96 21.57
C ALA A 181 -1.43 -18.34 22.03
N GLN A 182 -0.11 -18.58 22.04
CA GLN A 182 0.44 -19.60 22.90
C GLN A 182 0.31 -19.05 24.32
N ILE A 183 -0.69 -19.56 25.04
CA ILE A 183 -0.78 -19.50 26.50
C ILE A 183 0.17 -20.57 27.03
#